data_AF-A0A7S1JZU4-F1
#
_entry.id   AF-A0A7S1JZU4-F1
#
_cell.length_a   1.000
_cell.length_b   1.000
_cell.length_c   1.000
_cell.angle_alpha   90.00
_cell.angle_beta   90.00
_cell.angle_gamma   90.00
#
_symmetry.space_group_name_H-M   'P 1'
#
loop_
_entity.id
_entity.type
_entity.pdbx_description
1 polymer ?
#
loop_
_entity_poly.entity_id
_entity_poly.type
_entity_poly.pdbx_seq_one_letter_code
_entity_poly.pdbx_strand_id
1 'polypeptide(L)'
;TVEVDDGISIEPTDDGRDRLWIHIADVSRWTHRGGVLDAEAARRQSTLYLPEATYPMFPMSVAATLMSLTQDGPRYAMSVGVVLNDDGSIAADEVTLTPSRILVTHKATPQMVAHTLSNDSVADGEGSCHDEEMRKDLSRLADWAPRRRQWRRQQGILVKLR
;
A
#
# COMPACT_ATOMS: atom_id res chain seq x y z
N THR A 1 2.57 11.41 -6.20
CA THR A 1 3.51 10.33 -6.55
C THR A 1 3.09 9.68 -7.85
N VAL A 2 4.04 9.42 -8.75
CA VAL A 2 3.77 8.80 -10.07
C VAL A 2 3.90 7.28 -9.99
N GLU A 3 4.91 6.80 -9.28
CA GLU A 3 5.14 5.38 -8.97
C GLU A 3 4.34 4.99 -7.71
N VAL A 4 3.63 3.87 -7.77
CA VAL A 4 2.85 3.31 -6.66
C VAL A 4 3.31 1.87 -6.47
N ASP A 5 4.12 1.65 -5.43
CA ASP A 5 4.73 0.34 -5.17
C ASP A 5 3.82 -0.55 -4.32
N ASP A 6 3.01 0.07 -3.47
CA ASP A 6 2.17 -0.60 -2.49
C ASP A 6 0.69 -0.20 -2.59
N GLY A 7 -0.17 -1.16 -2.27
CA GLY A 7 -1.61 -0.99 -2.12
C GLY A 7 -2.11 -1.77 -0.92
N ILE A 8 -3.27 -1.39 -0.39
CA ILE A 8 -3.90 -2.05 0.76
C ILE A 8 -5.38 -2.31 0.48
N SER A 9 -5.88 -3.45 0.92
CA SER A 9 -7.32 -3.74 0.95
C SER A 9 -7.69 -4.50 2.22
N ILE A 10 -8.98 -4.60 2.52
CA ILE A 10 -9.50 -5.28 3.70
C ILE A 10 -10.73 -6.09 3.33
N GLU A 11 -10.75 -7.37 3.69
CA GLU A 11 -11.90 -8.25 3.44
C GLU A 11 -12.35 -8.91 4.76
N PRO A 12 -13.66 -9.08 4.97
CA PRO A 12 -14.15 -9.90 6.08
C PRO A 12 -13.85 -11.37 5.82
N THR A 13 -13.47 -12.11 6.85
CA THR A 13 -13.29 -13.57 6.82
C THR A 13 -14.56 -14.30 7.25
N ASP A 14 -14.67 -15.59 6.94
CA ASP A 14 -15.86 -16.41 7.25
C ASP A 14 -16.16 -16.51 8.76
N ASP A 15 -15.14 -16.34 9.60
CA ASP A 15 -15.25 -16.33 11.06
C ASP A 15 -15.52 -14.93 11.66
N GLY A 16 -15.78 -13.94 10.80
CA GLY A 16 -16.14 -12.58 11.20
C GLY A 16 -14.98 -11.67 11.58
N ARG A 17 -13.73 -12.10 11.37
CA ARG A 17 -12.54 -11.24 11.49
C ARG A 17 -12.32 -10.43 10.21
N ASP A 18 -11.31 -9.56 10.24
CA ASP A 18 -10.82 -8.84 9.07
C ASP A 18 -9.48 -9.42 8.62
N ARG A 19 -9.35 -9.71 7.32
CA ARG A 19 -8.08 -9.96 6.68
C ARG A 19 -7.60 -8.68 5.97
N LEU A 20 -6.44 -8.21 6.39
CA LEU A 20 -5.73 -7.08 5.79
C LEU A 20 -4.82 -7.60 4.70
N TRP A 21 -4.94 -7.05 3.50
CA TRP A 21 -4.06 -7.38 2.39
C TRP A 21 -3.11 -6.23 2.09
N ILE A 22 -1.82 -6.53 2.07
CA ILE A 22 -0.79 -5.65 1.53
C ILE A 22 -0.40 -6.17 0.15
N HIS A 23 -0.50 -5.34 -0.87
CA HIS A 23 -0.16 -5.69 -2.24
C HIS A 23 1.09 -4.91 -2.67
N ILE A 24 2.17 -5.60 -2.97
CA ILE A 24 3.42 -4.99 -3.46
C ILE A 24 3.53 -5.26 -4.95
N ALA A 25 3.79 -4.23 -5.76
CA ALA A 25 3.95 -4.34 -7.21
C ALA A 25 4.97 -5.43 -7.58
N ASP A 26 4.60 -6.31 -8.52
CA ASP A 26 5.48 -7.38 -8.98
C ASP A 26 6.46 -6.87 -10.04
N VAL A 27 7.48 -6.14 -9.60
CA VAL A 27 8.56 -5.66 -10.46
C VAL A 27 9.38 -6.81 -11.05
N SER A 28 9.45 -7.94 -10.34
CA SER A 28 10.24 -9.12 -10.71
C SER A 28 9.78 -9.76 -12.01
N ARG A 29 8.49 -9.59 -12.34
CA ARG A 29 7.92 -9.99 -13.63
C ARG A 29 8.61 -9.35 -14.83
N TRP A 30 9.17 -8.15 -14.65
CA TRP A 30 9.82 -7.37 -15.71
C TRP A 30 11.35 -7.38 -15.59
N THR A 31 11.88 -7.73 -14.41
CA THR A 31 13.31 -7.76 -14.11
C THR A 31 13.85 -9.19 -14.01
N HIS A 32 14.30 -9.71 -15.15
CA HIS A 32 14.94 -11.02 -15.20
C HIS A 32 16.38 -10.92 -14.69
N ARG A 33 16.80 -11.85 -13.83
CA ARG A 33 18.17 -11.92 -13.32
C ARG A 33 19.18 -11.95 -14.48
N GLY A 34 20.20 -11.10 -14.40
CA GLY A 34 21.23 -10.95 -15.43
C GLY A 34 20.79 -10.15 -16.67
N GLY A 35 19.54 -9.69 -16.72
CA GLY A 35 19.04 -8.81 -17.78
C GLY A 35 19.52 -7.37 -17.64
N VAL A 36 19.28 -6.56 -18.69
CA VAL A 36 19.70 -5.14 -18.72
C VAL A 36 19.08 -4.32 -17.58
N LEU A 37 17.79 -4.54 -17.30
CA LEU A 37 17.10 -3.84 -16.20
C LEU A 37 17.63 -4.27 -14.83
N ASP A 38 17.98 -5.54 -14.64
CA ASP A 38 18.56 -6.06 -13.40
C ASP A 38 19.97 -5.49 -13.17
N ALA A 39 20.81 -5.46 -14.22
CA ALA A 39 22.14 -4.86 -14.16
C ALA A 39 22.09 -3.36 -13.82
N GLU A 40 21.16 -2.60 -14.43
CA GLU A 40 21.02 -1.17 -14.15
C GLU A 40 20.45 -0.92 -12.75
N ALA A 41 19.48 -1.70 -12.30
CA ALA A 41 18.97 -1.64 -10.94
C ALA A 41 20.07 -1.97 -9.91
N ALA A 42 20.86 -3.00 -10.15
CA ALA A 42 22.00 -3.36 -9.29
C ALA A 42 23.05 -2.23 -9.24
N ARG A 43 23.28 -1.53 -10.36
CA ARG A 43 24.20 -0.40 -10.43
C ARG A 43 23.67 0.84 -9.68
N ARG A 44 22.37 1.12 -9.73
CA ARG A 44 21.74 2.30 -9.07
C ARG A 44 21.36 2.04 -7.61
N GLN A 45 21.07 0.79 -7.25
CA GLN A 45 20.64 0.28 -5.94
C GLN A 45 19.29 0.81 -5.42
N SER A 46 19.01 2.10 -5.56
CA SER A 46 17.79 2.75 -5.12
C SER A 46 17.49 4.00 -5.95
N THR A 47 16.24 4.46 -5.91
CA THR A 47 15.88 5.81 -6.38
C THR A 47 16.51 6.85 -5.44
N LEU A 48 17.19 7.84 -6.00
CA LEU A 48 17.75 8.97 -5.24
C LEU A 48 16.75 10.14 -5.27
N TYR A 49 16.28 10.54 -4.10
CA TYR A 49 15.39 11.68 -3.92
C TYR A 49 16.17 12.89 -3.41
N LEU A 50 16.35 13.90 -4.27
CA LEU A 50 16.92 15.20 -3.92
C LEU A 50 15.81 16.26 -3.87
N PRO A 51 16.03 17.39 -3.17
CA PRO A 51 15.06 18.48 -3.14
C PRO A 51 14.66 18.99 -4.54
N GLU A 52 15.62 19.04 -5.48
CA GLU A 52 15.42 19.58 -6.82
C GLU A 52 15.11 18.51 -7.88
N ALA A 53 15.43 17.24 -7.61
CA ALA A 53 15.34 16.18 -8.62
C ALA A 53 15.18 14.79 -8.02
N THR A 54 14.56 13.88 -8.78
CA THR A 54 14.51 12.45 -8.47
C THR A 54 15.22 11.68 -9.57
N TYR A 55 16.16 10.81 -9.18
CA TYR A 55 16.86 9.91 -10.10
C TYR A 55 16.36 8.48 -9.86
N PRO A 56 15.45 7.98 -10.71
CA PRO A 56 14.77 6.72 -10.49
C PRO A 56 15.70 5.52 -10.66
N MET A 57 15.45 4.46 -9.92
CA MET A 57 16.17 3.19 -10.06
C MET A 57 15.92 2.54 -11.44
N PHE A 58 14.70 2.62 -11.93
CA PHE A 58 14.31 2.14 -13.26
C PHE A 58 14.01 3.30 -14.22
N PRO A 59 14.02 3.06 -15.55
CA PRO A 59 13.50 4.05 -16.49
C PRO A 59 12.03 4.39 -16.20
N MET A 60 11.71 5.68 -16.08
CA MET A 60 10.35 6.15 -15.72
C MET A 60 9.25 5.61 -16.64
N SER A 61 9.56 5.40 -17.93
CA SER A 61 8.59 4.89 -18.91
C SER A 61 8.04 3.51 -18.53
N VAL A 62 8.83 2.69 -17.82
CA VAL A 62 8.45 1.36 -17.36
C VAL A 62 8.02 1.40 -15.88
N ALA A 63 8.74 2.18 -15.07
CA ALA A 63 8.48 2.30 -13.64
C ALA A 63 7.07 2.87 -13.35
N ALA A 64 6.70 3.96 -14.05
CA ALA A 64 5.41 4.63 -13.86
C ALA A 64 4.20 3.88 -14.46
N THR A 65 4.43 2.81 -15.22
CA THR A 65 3.38 2.11 -15.98
C THR A 65 3.29 0.65 -15.57
N LEU A 66 4.15 -0.21 -16.11
CA LEU A 66 4.11 -1.66 -15.98
C LEU A 66 4.49 -2.15 -14.58
N MET A 67 5.31 -1.38 -13.88
CA MET A 67 5.82 -1.69 -12.54
C MET A 67 5.04 -0.98 -11.42
N SER A 68 4.04 -0.16 -11.76
CA SER A 68 3.28 0.65 -10.80
C SER A 68 1.84 0.15 -10.68
N LEU A 69 1.30 0.21 -9.46
CA LEU A 69 -0.10 -0.09 -9.17
C LEU A 69 -1.02 1.07 -9.59
N THR A 70 -1.25 1.20 -10.88
CA THR A 70 -2.13 2.23 -11.47
C THR A 70 -3.56 1.72 -11.68
N GLN A 71 -4.52 2.65 -11.84
CA GLN A 71 -5.97 2.39 -11.92
C GLN A 71 -6.49 2.09 -13.35
N ASP A 72 -5.62 2.08 -14.34
CA ASP A 72 -5.92 1.86 -15.77
C ASP A 72 -6.15 0.39 -16.14
N GLY A 73 -6.11 -0.54 -15.17
CA GLY A 73 -6.49 -1.93 -15.39
C GLY A 73 -5.90 -2.91 -14.37
N PRO A 74 -5.99 -4.22 -14.63
CA PRO A 74 -5.40 -5.24 -13.78
C PRO A 74 -3.88 -5.03 -13.61
N ARG A 75 -3.40 -5.23 -12.39
CA ARG A 75 -1.99 -5.12 -12.00
C ARG A 75 -1.52 -6.40 -11.30
N TYR A 76 -0.24 -6.71 -11.46
CA TYR A 76 0.36 -7.88 -10.84
C TYR A 76 1.08 -7.45 -9.56
N ALA A 77 0.84 -8.20 -8.49
CA ALA A 77 1.42 -7.92 -7.19
C ALA A 77 1.85 -9.23 -6.51
N MET A 78 2.80 -9.12 -5.59
CA MET A 78 2.96 -10.08 -4.51
C MET A 78 2.12 -9.59 -3.34
N SER A 79 1.14 -10.38 -2.91
CA SER A 79 0.21 -10.00 -1.85
C SER A 79 0.44 -10.78 -0.58
N VAL A 80 0.40 -10.06 0.55
CA VAL A 80 0.48 -10.59 1.90
C VAL A 80 -0.86 -10.35 2.58
N GLY A 81 -1.59 -11.42 2.86
CA GLY A 81 -2.80 -11.39 3.68
C GLY A 81 -2.43 -11.68 5.13
N VAL A 82 -2.90 -10.85 6.06
CA VAL A 82 -2.71 -11.04 7.50
C VAL A 82 -4.02 -10.82 8.25
N VAL A 83 -4.24 -11.63 9.27
CA VAL A 83 -5.28 -11.36 10.29
C VAL A 83 -4.58 -10.87 11.56
N LEU A 84 -5.15 -9.84 12.18
CA LEU A 84 -4.67 -9.32 13.46
C LEU A 84 -5.49 -9.88 14.61
N ASN A 85 -4.82 -10.22 15.71
CA ASN A 85 -5.48 -10.47 16.98
C ASN A 85 -5.94 -9.15 17.60
N ASP A 86 -6.82 -9.21 18.61
CA ASP A 86 -7.37 -8.03 19.28
C ASP A 86 -6.32 -7.11 19.90
N ASP A 87 -5.19 -7.68 20.33
CA ASP A 87 -4.04 -6.94 20.87
C ASP A 87 -3.19 -6.23 19.80
N GLY A 88 -3.49 -6.43 18.51
CA GLY A 88 -2.74 -5.89 17.38
C GLY A 88 -1.51 -6.72 16.97
N SER A 89 -1.32 -7.91 17.53
CA SER A 89 -0.37 -8.90 17.04
C SER A 89 -0.86 -9.53 15.73
N ILE A 90 0.06 -10.06 14.92
CA ILE A 90 -0.28 -10.82 13.71
C ILE A 90 -0.55 -12.27 14.14
N ALA A 91 -1.69 -12.82 13.75
CA ALA A 91 -1.97 -14.25 13.90
C ALA A 91 -1.08 -15.04 12.94
N ALA A 92 -0.08 -15.75 13.47
CA ALA A 92 1.00 -16.35 12.68
C ALA A 92 0.53 -17.48 11.74
N ASP A 93 -0.53 -18.17 12.13
CA ASP A 93 -1.24 -19.20 11.37
C ASP A 93 -2.12 -18.62 10.24
N GLU A 94 -2.39 -17.31 10.27
CA GLU A 94 -3.25 -16.59 9.33
C GLU A 94 -2.45 -15.61 8.46
N VAL A 95 -1.23 -15.99 8.10
CA VAL A 95 -0.39 -15.26 7.15
C VAL A 95 -0.38 -15.99 5.81
N THR A 96 -0.83 -15.31 4.76
CA THR A 96 -0.84 -15.83 3.39
C THR A 96 0.06 -14.98 2.51
N LEU A 97 0.95 -15.61 1.75
CA LEU A 97 1.77 -14.96 0.72
C LEU A 97 1.39 -15.57 -0.63
N THR A 98 0.95 -14.74 -1.58
CA THR A 98 0.56 -15.22 -2.91
C THR A 98 0.85 -14.19 -3.99
N PRO A 99 1.35 -14.61 -5.17
CA PRO A 99 1.21 -13.81 -6.38
C PRO A 99 -0.28 -13.53 -6.62
N SER A 100 -0.61 -12.33 -7.05
CA SER A 100 -1.98 -11.89 -7.24
C SER A 100 -2.12 -10.99 -8.46
N ARG A 101 -3.35 -10.91 -8.95
CA ARG A 101 -3.76 -9.92 -9.96
C ARG A 101 -4.84 -9.05 -9.34
N ILE A 102 -4.52 -7.80 -9.08
CA ILE A 102 -5.38 -6.84 -8.40
C ILE A 102 -5.96 -5.81 -9.37
N LEU A 103 -7.08 -5.20 -9.01
CA LEU A 103 -7.62 -4.02 -9.67
C LEU A 103 -7.56 -2.88 -8.66
N VAL A 104 -6.82 -1.82 -8.98
CA VAL A 104 -6.73 -0.65 -8.09
C VAL A 104 -8.01 0.16 -8.25
N THR A 105 -8.85 0.16 -7.22
CA THR A 105 -10.11 0.91 -7.21
C THR A 105 -9.86 2.40 -7.00
N HIS A 106 -9.00 2.75 -6.03
CA HIS A 106 -8.75 4.13 -5.63
C HIS A 106 -7.26 4.44 -5.48
N LYS A 107 -6.81 5.57 -6.04
CA LYS A 107 -5.53 6.18 -5.69
C LYS A 107 -5.76 7.26 -4.63
N ALA A 108 -5.52 6.92 -3.37
CA ALA A 108 -5.72 7.84 -2.26
C ALA A 108 -4.45 8.64 -1.95
N THR A 109 -4.59 9.96 -1.75
CA THR A 109 -3.53 10.79 -1.17
C THR A 109 -3.67 10.87 0.34
N PRO A 110 -2.61 11.14 1.12
CA PRO A 110 -2.71 11.32 2.57
C PRO A 110 -3.75 12.37 2.97
N GLN A 111 -3.88 13.45 2.19
CA GLN A 111 -4.87 14.51 2.39
C GLN A 111 -6.29 13.98 2.19
N MET A 112 -6.53 13.21 1.12
CA MET A 112 -7.82 12.56 0.89
C MET A 112 -8.17 11.63 2.05
N VAL A 113 -7.24 10.77 2.48
CA VAL A 113 -7.48 9.84 3.60
C VAL A 113 -7.81 10.60 4.89
N ALA A 114 -7.06 11.66 5.20
CA ALA A 114 -7.32 12.48 6.38
C ALA A 114 -8.71 13.12 6.33
N HIS A 115 -9.10 13.66 5.18
CA HIS A 115 -10.41 14.27 4.96
C HIS A 115 -11.56 13.24 5.05
N THR A 116 -11.40 12.07 4.44
CA THR A 116 -12.40 10.99 4.49
C THR A 116 -12.63 10.50 5.92
N LEU A 117 -11.61 10.53 6.78
CA LEU A 117 -11.69 10.10 8.17
C LEU A 117 -12.12 11.21 9.15
N SER A 118 -12.03 12.49 8.78
CA SER A 118 -12.23 13.61 9.72
C SER A 118 -13.70 14.00 9.98
N ASN A 119 -14.69 13.35 9.35
CA ASN A 119 -16.14 13.66 9.50
C ASN A 119 -16.55 15.13 9.25
N ASP A 120 -15.64 16.00 8.82
CA ASP A 120 -15.96 17.39 8.51
C ASP A 120 -16.71 17.45 7.18
N SER A 121 -18.03 17.58 7.31
CA SER A 121 -18.94 17.99 6.24
C SER A 121 -18.64 19.46 5.88
N VAL A 122 -17.57 19.70 5.15
CA VAL A 122 -17.33 20.98 4.47
C VAL A 122 -17.31 20.73 2.96
N ALA A 123 -18.47 21.07 2.39
CA ALA A 123 -18.77 21.50 1.02
C ALA A 123 -17.69 21.39 -0.07
N ASP A 124 -18.10 20.71 -1.16
CA ASP A 124 -17.95 21.13 -2.55
C ASP A 124 -16.58 21.66 -2.99
N GLY A 125 -15.71 20.71 -3.33
CA GLY A 125 -14.54 20.91 -4.19
C GLY A 125 -14.20 19.60 -4.90
N GLU A 126 -13.78 19.66 -6.16
CA GLU A 126 -13.38 18.49 -6.97
C GLU A 126 -12.41 17.60 -6.19
N GLY A 127 -12.91 16.51 -5.58
CA GLY A 127 -12.11 15.69 -4.67
C GLY A 127 -12.87 14.95 -3.56
N SER A 128 -14.19 15.15 -3.40
CA SER A 128 -14.99 14.27 -2.55
C SER A 128 -15.08 12.89 -3.18
N CYS A 129 -14.44 11.90 -2.56
CA CYS A 129 -14.67 10.50 -2.90
C CYS A 129 -16.11 10.15 -2.50
N HIS A 130 -17.03 10.21 -3.47
CA HIS A 130 -18.43 9.76 -3.31
C HIS A 130 -18.56 8.23 -3.16
N ASP A 131 -17.45 7.53 -2.97
CA ASP A 131 -17.44 6.09 -2.81
C ASP A 131 -17.55 5.71 -1.33
N GLU A 132 -18.78 5.39 -0.95
CA GLU A 132 -19.14 4.90 0.37
C GLU A 132 -18.39 3.61 0.75
N GLU A 133 -18.02 2.79 -0.25
CA GLU A 133 -17.25 1.57 -0.05
C GLU A 133 -15.81 1.90 0.36
N MET A 134 -15.16 2.84 -0.36
CA MET A 134 -13.83 3.33 0.01
C MET A 134 -13.82 3.91 1.43
N ARG A 135 -14.84 4.69 1.79
CA ARG A 135 -14.97 5.27 3.14
C ARG A 135 -15.09 4.17 4.19
N LYS A 136 -15.90 3.14 3.94
CA LYS A 136 -16.08 2.00 4.84
C LYS A 136 -14.79 1.23 5.06
N ASP A 137 -14.06 0.94 3.99
CA ASP A 137 -12.79 0.21 4.07
C ASP A 137 -11.71 1.04 4.77
N LEU A 138 -11.62 2.35 4.47
CA LEU A 138 -10.70 3.24 5.18
C LEU A 138 -11.00 3.32 6.67
N SER A 139 -12.28 3.39 7.06
CA SER A 139 -12.68 3.38 8.48
C SER A 139 -12.23 2.09 9.17
N ARG A 140 -12.47 0.92 8.56
CA ARG A 140 -12.03 -0.37 9.13
C ARG A 140 -10.51 -0.47 9.23
N LEU A 141 -9.78 -0.02 8.21
CA LEU A 141 -8.31 0.07 8.23
C LEU A 141 -7.81 1.01 9.34
N ALA A 142 -8.50 2.14 9.52
CA ALA A 142 -8.17 3.12 10.56
C ALA A 142 -8.36 2.56 11.97
N ASP A 143 -9.32 1.66 12.20
CA ASP A 143 -9.52 1.00 13.50
C ASP A 143 -8.33 0.10 13.89
N TRP A 144 -7.72 -0.57 12.92
CA TRP A 144 -6.56 -1.46 13.15
C TRP A 144 -5.25 -0.70 13.37
N ALA A 145 -5.09 0.48 12.77
CA ALA A 145 -3.82 1.22 12.81
C ALA A 145 -3.34 1.60 14.23
N PRO A 146 -4.20 2.11 15.15
CA PRO A 146 -3.83 2.34 16.54
C PRO A 146 -3.42 1.08 17.30
N ARG A 147 -4.17 -0.03 17.14
CA ARG A 147 -3.89 -1.31 17.82
C ARG A 147 -2.53 -1.86 17.40
N ARG A 148 -2.26 -1.88 16.09
CA ARG A 148 -0.96 -2.29 15.54
C ARG A 148 0.18 -1.39 16.05
N ARG A 149 -0.04 -0.07 16.15
CA ARG A 149 0.95 0.88 16.73
C ARG A 149 1.20 0.62 18.21
N GLN A 150 0.15 0.39 19.00
CA GLN A 150 0.25 0.11 20.42
C GLN A 150 1.02 -1.19 20.68
N TRP A 151 0.70 -2.26 19.96
CA TRP A 151 1.43 -3.52 20.03
C TRP A 151 2.92 -3.31 19.76
N ARG A 152 3.27 -2.58 18.69
CA ARG A 152 4.67 -2.26 18.34
C ARG A 152 5.41 -1.54 19.48
N ARG A 153 4.75 -0.61 20.17
CA ARG A 153 5.32 0.09 21.33
C ARG A 153 5.56 -0.85 22.51
N GLN A 154 4.64 -1.78 22.77
CA GLN A 154 4.80 -2.80 23.81
C GLN A 154 5.97 -3.74 23.51
N GLN A 155 6.27 -3.99 22.22
CA GLN A 155 7.45 -4.75 21.79
C GLN A 155 8.76 -3.92 21.77
N GLY A 156 8.77 -2.71 22.34
CA GLY A 156 9.98 -1.91 22.53
C GLY A 156 10.36 -0.99 21.36
N ILE A 157 9.46 -0.74 20.40
CA ILE A 157 9.73 0.23 19.33
C ILE A 157 9.67 1.66 19.87
N LEU A 158 10.82 2.34 19.86
CA LEU A 158 10.92 3.78 20.08
C LEU A 158 10.53 4.51 18.78
N VAL A 159 9.36 5.15 18.80
CA VAL A 159 8.97 6.06 17.72
C VAL A 159 9.57 7.42 18.00
N LYS A 160 10.41 7.93 17.10
CA LYS A 160 10.89 9.32 17.15
C LYS A 160 9.67 10.24 16.98
N LEU A 161 9.24 10.86 18.07
CA LEU A 161 8.21 11.91 18.03
C LEU A 161 8.80 13.09 17.24
N ARG A 162 8.11 13.50 16.18
CA ARG A 162 8.33 14.78 15.51
C ARG A 162 7.50 15.84 16.20
#